data_AF-A0A067PL75-F1
#
_entry.id   AF-A0A067PL75-F1
#
_cell.length_a   1.000
_cell.length_b   1.000
_cell.length_c   1.000
_cell.angle_alpha   90.00
_cell.angle_beta   90.00
_cell.angle_gamma   90.00
#
_symmetry.space_group_name_H-M   'P 1'
#
loop_
_entity.id
_entity.type
_entity.pdbx_description
1 polymer ?
#
loop_
_entity_poly.entity_id
_entity_poly.type
_entity_poly.pdbx_seq_one_letter_code
_entity_poly.pdbx_strand_id
1 'polypeptide(L)'
;MSSNTPADITQAAVADAVRIETDRAMEQIAPAGVVPASEVVDVDLAEFSEREARKLMSEEHKALGYRPPPGSLAAEAQAAASKNPQGKGPELTRIDLREAAVLDAERVELERALASADEVEVEVEVQANVEAPPVVDLIGISAKEARKLESEEHKALGYRPPPGSLAAAAQSVASKHPEGTGGPELNRAELREAAIQDAENIEGITRGIGGIDLDKITQKEARKLMSEEHKALGYRPPPGSLAAEAQSAAAKHPNGDAAHKELNRAQLREAAIEDAKRIEAERAAPALSSSSGTLDLGNTSKDQVRELQSEEQKILGYRPPPDSVAAAAQSVVDRRDRTTK
;
A
#
# COMPACT_ATOMS: atom_id res chain seq x y z
N MET A 1 -23.77 13.96 -25.47
CA MET A 1 -24.36 13.40 -24.24
C MET A 1 -24.21 11.89 -24.33
N SER A 2 -23.32 11.31 -23.54
CA SER A 2 -23.15 9.86 -23.51
C SER A 2 -24.29 9.26 -22.69
N SER A 3 -25.16 8.48 -23.33
CA SER A 3 -26.19 7.73 -22.61
C SER A 3 -25.55 6.55 -21.89
N ASN A 4 -25.86 6.37 -20.60
CA ASN A 4 -25.45 5.16 -19.87
C ASN A 4 -25.96 3.92 -20.62
N THR A 5 -25.07 2.98 -20.93
CA THR A 5 -25.44 1.73 -21.59
C THR A 5 -25.99 0.73 -20.56
N PRO A 6 -26.81 -0.26 -20.96
CA PRO A 6 -27.28 -1.30 -20.05
C PRO A 6 -26.12 -2.05 -19.34
N ALA A 7 -24.97 -2.20 -20.03
CA ALA A 7 -23.78 -2.80 -19.44
C ALA A 7 -23.25 -1.95 -18.26
N ASP A 8 -23.21 -0.63 -18.40
CA ASP A 8 -22.77 0.28 -17.32
C ASP A 8 -23.68 0.18 -16.09
N ILE A 9 -24.99 0.01 -16.31
CA ILE A 9 -25.99 -0.15 -15.24
C ILE A 9 -25.75 -1.47 -14.49
N THR A 10 -25.59 -2.58 -15.21
CA THR A 10 -25.32 -3.89 -14.59
C THR A 10 -24.03 -3.90 -13.77
N GLN A 11 -22.97 -3.27 -14.31
CA GLN A 11 -21.67 -3.24 -13.65
C GLN A 11 -21.70 -2.40 -12.38
N ALA A 12 -22.40 -1.26 -12.38
CA ALA A 12 -22.59 -0.45 -11.19
C ALA A 12 -23.40 -1.18 -10.10
N ALA A 13 -24.46 -1.89 -10.49
CA ALA A 13 -25.27 -2.68 -9.55
C ALA A 13 -24.46 -3.82 -8.88
N VAL A 14 -23.58 -4.49 -9.64
CA VAL A 14 -22.68 -5.52 -9.09
C VAL A 14 -21.65 -4.92 -8.14
N ALA A 15 -21.03 -3.78 -8.51
CA ALA A 15 -20.02 -3.14 -7.67
C ALA A 15 -20.58 -2.67 -6.32
N ASP A 16 -21.77 -2.07 -6.30
CA ASP A 16 -22.41 -1.64 -5.05
C ASP A 16 -22.87 -2.82 -4.19
N ALA A 17 -23.37 -3.89 -4.80
CA ALA A 17 -23.75 -5.09 -4.07
C ALA A 17 -22.57 -5.71 -3.31
N VAL A 18 -21.39 -5.79 -3.94
CA VAL A 18 -20.16 -6.28 -3.29
C VAL A 18 -19.76 -5.39 -2.11
N ARG A 19 -19.82 -4.06 -2.29
CA ARG A 19 -19.53 -3.10 -1.21
C ARG A 19 -20.44 -3.30 0.00
N ILE A 20 -21.75 -3.45 -0.24
CA ILE A 20 -22.74 -3.66 0.82
C ILE A 20 -22.48 -4.97 1.57
N GLU A 21 -22.13 -6.06 0.87
CA GLU A 21 -21.80 -7.33 1.51
C GLU A 21 -20.50 -7.24 2.33
N THR A 22 -19.48 -6.52 1.85
CA THR A 22 -18.23 -6.31 2.61
C THR A 22 -18.45 -5.48 3.86
N ASP A 23 -19.23 -4.40 3.79
CA ASP A 23 -19.54 -3.55 4.95
C ASP A 23 -20.31 -4.35 6.00
N ARG A 24 -21.28 -5.16 5.56
CA ARG A 24 -22.04 -6.05 6.44
C ARG A 24 -21.16 -7.15 7.06
N ALA A 25 -20.22 -7.71 6.31
CA ALA A 25 -19.27 -8.68 6.83
C ALA A 25 -18.36 -8.04 7.89
N MET A 26 -17.88 -6.81 7.67
CA MET A 26 -17.08 -6.07 8.66
C MET A 26 -17.89 -5.76 9.93
N GLU A 27 -19.17 -5.38 9.79
CA GLU A 27 -20.06 -5.13 10.93
C GLU A 27 -20.35 -6.41 11.73
N GLN A 28 -20.40 -7.58 11.07
CA GLN A 28 -20.56 -8.88 11.74
C GLN A 28 -19.26 -9.41 12.37
N ILE A 29 -18.09 -9.01 11.85
CA ILE A 29 -16.78 -9.40 12.38
C ILE A 29 -16.35 -8.49 13.53
N ALA A 30 -16.92 -7.30 13.69
CA ALA A 30 -16.74 -6.49 14.90
C ALA A 30 -17.29 -7.27 16.11
N PRO A 31 -16.43 -7.84 16.98
CA PRO A 31 -16.93 -8.65 18.08
C PRO A 31 -17.62 -7.72 19.07
N ALA A 32 -18.89 -8.01 19.34
CA ALA A 32 -19.62 -7.42 20.45
C ALA A 32 -18.90 -7.80 21.76
N GLY A 33 -17.94 -6.97 22.18
CA GLY A 33 -17.14 -7.19 23.39
C GLY A 33 -15.64 -7.32 23.16
N VAL A 34 -14.99 -6.31 22.56
CA VAL A 34 -13.56 -6.10 22.81
C VAL A 34 -13.44 -5.52 24.22
N VAL A 35 -13.10 -6.39 25.17
CA VAL A 35 -12.63 -5.99 26.49
C VAL A 35 -11.32 -5.22 26.28
N PRO A 36 -11.13 -4.02 26.86
CA PRO A 36 -9.94 -3.22 26.63
C PRO A 36 -8.68 -4.00 26.97
N ALA A 37 -7.69 -3.97 26.06
CA ALA A 37 -6.38 -4.64 26.15
C ALA A 37 -5.45 -4.01 27.23
N SER A 38 -6.00 -3.61 28.38
CA SER A 38 -5.27 -2.91 29.44
C SER A 38 -5.21 -3.67 30.78
N GLU A 39 -5.66 -4.91 30.87
CA GLU A 39 -5.14 -5.81 31.91
C GLU A 39 -3.79 -6.35 31.42
N VAL A 40 -2.80 -5.46 31.38
CA VAL A 40 -1.39 -5.86 31.32
C VAL A 40 -1.18 -6.70 32.57
N VAL A 41 -0.78 -7.95 32.39
CA VAL A 41 -0.43 -8.83 33.51
C VAL A 41 0.73 -8.13 34.24
N ASP A 42 0.44 -7.49 35.37
CA ASP A 42 1.44 -6.86 36.22
C ASP A 42 2.28 -7.98 36.87
N VAL A 43 3.31 -8.41 36.17
CA VAL A 43 4.25 -9.44 36.61
C VAL A 43 5.27 -8.80 37.54
N ASP A 44 5.21 -9.06 38.85
CA ASP A 44 6.22 -8.59 39.79
C ASP A 44 7.53 -9.38 39.63
N LEU A 45 8.48 -8.80 38.89
CA LEU A 45 9.78 -9.40 38.58
C LEU A 45 10.63 -9.67 39.83
N ALA A 46 10.38 -9.01 40.96
CA ALA A 46 11.13 -9.21 42.19
C ALA A 46 10.85 -10.58 42.84
N GLU A 47 9.74 -11.21 42.48
CA GLU A 47 9.29 -12.47 43.03
C GLU A 47 9.82 -13.70 42.29
N PHE A 48 10.41 -13.52 41.11
CA PHE A 48 10.86 -14.59 40.22
C PHE A 48 11.99 -15.43 40.82
N SER A 49 11.83 -16.74 40.77
CA SER A 49 12.91 -17.68 40.99
C SER A 49 13.81 -17.82 39.76
N GLU A 50 15.03 -18.34 39.96
CA GLU A 50 15.96 -18.60 38.85
C GLU A 50 15.37 -19.57 37.80
N ARG A 51 14.52 -20.51 38.23
CA ARG A 51 13.85 -21.45 37.33
C ARG A 51 12.82 -20.77 36.45
N GLU A 52 12.06 -19.84 36.99
CA GLU A 52 11.04 -19.10 36.23
C GLU A 52 11.68 -18.13 35.26
N ALA A 53 12.72 -17.40 35.66
CA ALA A 53 13.47 -16.53 34.76
C ALA A 53 14.04 -17.29 33.55
N ARG A 54 14.52 -18.53 33.75
CA ARG A 54 14.97 -19.40 32.65
C ARG A 54 13.82 -19.89 31.76
N LYS A 55 12.66 -20.22 32.34
CA LYS A 55 11.46 -20.60 31.56
C LYS A 55 10.97 -19.43 30.71
N LEU A 56 10.88 -18.25 31.31
CA LEU A 56 10.48 -17.01 30.64
C LEU A 56 11.42 -16.68 29.47
N MET A 57 12.74 -16.73 29.68
CA MET A 57 13.73 -16.59 28.60
C MET A 57 13.51 -17.58 27.45
N SER A 58 13.16 -18.83 27.77
CA SER A 58 12.89 -19.84 26.75
C SER A 58 11.61 -19.59 25.97
N GLU A 59 10.55 -19.10 26.61
CA GLU A 59 9.28 -18.78 25.93
C GLU A 59 9.43 -17.48 25.10
N GLU A 60 10.15 -16.47 25.60
CA GLU A 60 10.39 -15.23 24.87
C GLU A 60 11.32 -15.43 23.66
N HIS A 61 12.40 -16.24 23.81
CA HIS A 61 13.22 -16.65 22.67
C HIS A 61 12.38 -17.37 21.60
N LYS A 62 11.40 -18.16 22.01
CA LYS A 62 10.52 -18.87 21.09
C LYS A 62 9.53 -17.93 20.40
N ALA A 63 9.07 -16.88 21.09
CA ALA A 63 8.20 -15.84 20.54
C ALA A 63 8.95 -14.96 19.53
N LEU A 64 10.11 -14.40 19.91
CA LEU A 64 10.95 -13.56 19.06
C LEU A 64 11.64 -14.33 17.93
N GLY A 65 11.92 -15.62 18.12
CA GLY A 65 12.74 -16.42 17.21
C GLY A 65 14.25 -16.15 17.29
N TYR A 66 14.69 -15.32 18.24
CA TYR A 66 16.09 -15.03 18.54
C TYR A 66 16.30 -14.80 20.04
N ARG A 67 17.55 -14.63 20.49
CA ARG A 67 17.87 -14.39 21.90
C ARG A 67 17.30 -13.04 22.36
N PRO A 68 16.50 -13.00 23.45
CA PRO A 68 15.96 -11.76 24.00
C PRO A 68 17.05 -10.69 24.17
N PRO A 69 16.81 -9.45 23.68
CA PRO A 69 17.75 -8.34 23.82
C PRO A 69 17.82 -7.85 25.28
N PRO A 70 18.85 -7.07 25.66
CA PRO A 70 18.83 -6.37 26.95
C PRO A 70 17.63 -5.41 27.03
N GLY A 71 16.97 -5.33 28.19
CA GLY A 71 15.74 -4.54 28.38
C GLY A 71 14.44 -5.31 28.11
N SER A 72 14.53 -6.53 27.59
CA SER A 72 13.40 -7.47 27.56
C SER A 72 13.01 -7.93 28.97
N LEU A 73 11.75 -8.36 29.10
CA LEU A 73 11.18 -8.88 30.34
C LEU A 73 11.94 -10.12 30.83
N ALA A 74 12.39 -11.03 29.94
CA ALA A 74 13.26 -12.13 30.36
C ALA A 74 14.64 -11.67 30.85
N ALA A 75 15.25 -10.66 30.23
CA ALA A 75 16.53 -10.13 30.68
C ALA A 75 16.42 -9.48 32.07
N GLU A 76 15.34 -8.73 32.31
CA GLU A 76 15.04 -8.14 33.61
C GLU A 76 14.74 -9.20 34.69
N ALA A 77 13.95 -10.23 34.35
CA ALA A 77 13.67 -11.35 35.24
C ALA A 77 14.95 -12.10 35.63
N GLN A 78 15.89 -12.30 34.69
CA GLN A 78 17.20 -12.91 35.02
C GLN A 78 18.04 -12.03 35.93
N ALA A 79 18.04 -10.72 35.72
CA ALA A 79 18.73 -9.77 36.58
C ALA A 79 18.13 -9.77 38.00
N ALA A 80 16.81 -9.85 38.13
CA ALA A 80 16.11 -9.93 39.42
C ALA A 80 16.40 -11.27 40.13
N ALA A 81 16.28 -12.39 39.43
CA ALA A 81 16.54 -13.72 39.97
C ALA A 81 18.00 -13.90 40.42
N SER A 82 18.96 -13.21 39.77
CA SER A 82 20.37 -13.23 40.22
C SER A 82 20.56 -12.63 41.62
N LYS A 83 19.68 -11.70 42.03
CA LYS A 83 19.66 -11.09 43.36
C LYS A 83 18.91 -11.98 44.37
N ASN A 84 17.89 -12.71 43.92
CA ASN A 84 17.03 -13.55 44.76
C ASN A 84 16.80 -14.94 44.11
N PRO A 85 17.76 -15.87 44.16
CA PRO A 85 17.68 -17.11 43.38
C PRO A 85 16.49 -18.03 43.74
N GLN A 86 15.97 -17.90 44.97
CA GLN A 86 14.85 -18.72 45.46
C GLN A 86 13.47 -18.19 45.05
N GLY A 87 13.36 -16.93 44.60
CA GLY A 87 12.07 -16.27 44.45
C GLY A 87 11.35 -16.04 45.78
N LYS A 88 10.27 -15.25 45.78
CA LYS A 88 9.40 -15.03 46.94
C LYS A 88 7.91 -15.25 46.66
N GLY A 89 7.54 -15.32 45.38
CA GLY A 89 6.16 -15.44 44.93
C GLY A 89 5.68 -16.88 44.69
N PRO A 90 4.38 -17.05 44.42
CA PRO A 90 3.84 -18.31 43.93
C PRO A 90 4.44 -18.65 42.56
N GLU A 91 4.69 -19.93 42.30
CA GLU A 91 5.19 -20.34 40.98
C GLU A 91 4.17 -19.99 39.89
N LEU A 92 4.58 -19.18 38.91
CA LEU A 92 3.75 -18.84 37.76
C LEU A 92 3.53 -20.07 36.89
N THR A 93 2.32 -20.20 36.34
CA THR A 93 2.06 -21.31 35.43
C THR A 93 2.79 -21.05 34.12
N ARG A 94 3.07 -22.14 33.39
CA ARG A 94 3.70 -22.02 32.06
C ARG A 94 2.85 -21.22 31.07
N ILE A 95 1.53 -21.18 31.28
CA ILE A 95 0.61 -20.43 30.41
C ILE A 95 0.84 -18.94 30.62
N ASP A 96 0.87 -18.48 31.87
CA ASP A 96 1.09 -17.07 32.24
C ASP A 96 2.46 -16.58 31.73
N LEU A 97 3.51 -17.39 31.89
CA LEU A 97 4.85 -17.06 31.39
C LEU A 97 4.90 -16.96 29.85
N ARG A 98 4.12 -17.79 29.15
CA ARG A 98 4.05 -17.77 27.69
C ARG A 98 3.30 -16.53 27.19
N GLU A 99 2.23 -16.15 27.87
CA GLU A 99 1.46 -14.95 27.54
C GLU A 99 2.29 -13.67 27.75
N ALA A 100 2.94 -13.54 28.91
CA ALA A 100 3.85 -12.44 29.19
C ALA A 100 4.99 -12.36 28.15
N ALA A 101 5.55 -13.50 27.73
CA ALA A 101 6.59 -13.57 26.72
C ALA A 101 6.13 -13.12 25.32
N VAL A 102 4.88 -13.38 24.93
CA VAL A 102 4.34 -12.93 23.63
C VAL A 102 4.12 -11.42 23.65
N LEU A 103 3.54 -10.89 24.72
CA LEU A 103 3.33 -9.44 24.87
C LEU A 103 4.64 -8.66 24.87
N ASP A 104 5.67 -9.18 25.56
CA ASP A 104 6.98 -8.53 25.56
C ASP A 104 7.66 -8.63 24.18
N ALA A 105 7.52 -9.76 23.49
CA ALA A 105 8.06 -9.91 22.14
C ALA A 105 7.48 -8.88 21.17
N GLU A 106 6.16 -8.63 21.22
CA GLU A 106 5.49 -7.60 20.42
C GLU A 106 6.01 -6.20 20.79
N ARG A 107 6.17 -5.89 22.09
CA ARG A 107 6.77 -4.62 22.55
C ARG A 107 8.17 -4.42 21.98
N VAL A 108 9.02 -5.44 22.07
CA VAL A 108 10.40 -5.41 21.56
C VAL A 108 10.45 -5.22 20.05
N GLU A 109 9.57 -5.86 19.29
CA GLU A 109 9.49 -5.67 17.83
C GLU A 109 9.06 -4.24 17.47
N LEU A 110 8.10 -3.68 18.19
CA LEU A 110 7.69 -2.28 18.02
C LEU A 110 8.81 -1.30 18.35
N GLU A 111 9.50 -1.47 19.48
CA GLU A 111 10.64 -0.64 19.86
C GLU A 111 11.78 -0.70 18.81
N ARG A 112 12.05 -1.89 18.25
CA ARG A 112 13.03 -2.02 17.15
C ARG A 112 12.56 -1.36 15.87
N ALA A 113 11.29 -1.46 15.52
CA ALA A 113 10.73 -0.79 14.36
C ALA A 113 10.82 0.74 14.50
N LEU A 114 10.52 1.26 15.69
CA LEU A 114 10.68 2.67 16.05
C LEU A 114 12.15 3.12 15.99
N ALA A 115 13.07 2.36 16.60
CA ALA A 115 14.50 2.67 16.55
C ALA A 115 15.05 2.66 15.11
N SER A 116 14.58 1.74 14.27
CA SER A 116 14.95 1.73 12.86
C SER A 116 14.37 2.90 12.06
N ALA A 117 13.25 3.48 12.50
CA ALA A 117 12.68 4.67 11.86
C ALA A 117 13.50 5.92 12.20
N ASP A 118 13.92 6.08 13.46
CA ASP A 118 14.75 7.22 13.89
C ASP A 118 16.16 7.19 13.28
N GLU A 119 16.75 6.01 13.09
CA GLU A 119 18.06 5.90 12.43
C GLU A 119 18.01 6.31 10.94
N VAL A 120 16.85 6.21 10.29
CA VAL A 120 16.67 6.68 8.91
C VAL A 120 16.58 8.22 8.85
N GLU A 121 16.09 8.90 9.89
CA GLU A 121 16.05 10.36 9.89
C GLU A 121 17.45 11.00 10.07
N VAL A 122 18.38 10.33 10.77
CA VAL A 122 19.71 10.91 11.07
C VAL A 122 20.69 10.81 9.89
N GLU A 123 20.52 9.88 8.95
CA GLU A 123 21.33 9.84 7.72
C GLU A 123 20.78 10.68 6.56
N VAL A 124 19.57 11.23 6.67
CA VAL A 124 18.96 12.09 5.63
C VAL A 124 19.36 13.57 5.77
N GLU A 125 19.87 14.01 6.93
CA GLU A 125 20.26 15.42 7.14
C GLU A 125 21.58 15.85 6.47
N VAL A 126 22.33 14.94 5.84
CA VAL A 126 23.60 15.28 5.13
C VAL A 126 23.43 15.49 3.62
N GLN A 127 22.21 15.34 3.07
CA GLN A 127 21.94 15.62 1.64
C GLN A 127 20.74 16.55 1.37
N ALA A 128 20.25 17.31 2.36
CA ALA A 128 19.16 18.27 2.18
C ALA A 128 19.59 19.60 1.49
N ASN A 129 20.55 19.53 0.57
CA ASN A 129 20.88 20.62 -0.36
C ASN A 129 20.73 20.17 -1.83
N VAL A 130 19.95 19.11 -2.07
CA VAL A 130 19.35 18.88 -3.39
C VAL A 130 18.20 19.86 -3.49
N GLU A 131 18.44 20.96 -4.21
CA GLU A 131 17.44 21.90 -4.66
C GLU A 131 16.20 21.12 -5.13
N ALA A 132 15.12 21.18 -4.35
CA ALA A 132 13.90 20.46 -4.68
C ALA A 132 13.53 20.85 -6.12
N PRO A 133 13.29 19.86 -7.01
CA PRO A 133 13.04 20.15 -8.41
C PRO A 133 11.89 21.17 -8.52
N PRO A 134 11.95 22.10 -9.49
CA PRO A 134 10.94 23.12 -9.65
C PRO A 134 9.57 22.45 -9.76
N VAL A 135 8.77 22.56 -8.70
CA VAL A 135 7.40 22.04 -8.67
C VAL A 135 6.62 22.85 -9.70
N VAL A 136 6.33 22.24 -10.84
CA VAL A 136 5.47 22.88 -11.84
C VAL A 136 4.08 22.98 -11.23
N ASP A 137 3.64 24.20 -10.95
CA ASP A 137 2.27 24.45 -10.53
C ASP A 137 1.32 24.02 -11.64
N LEU A 138 0.67 22.88 -11.44
CA LEU A 138 -0.31 22.34 -12.39
C LEU A 138 -1.61 23.17 -12.41
N ILE A 139 -1.76 24.12 -11.49
CA ILE A 139 -2.93 25.00 -11.37
C ILE A 139 -2.92 25.97 -12.55
N GLY A 140 -3.76 25.68 -13.55
CA GLY A 140 -3.99 26.57 -14.69
C GLY A 140 -3.46 26.08 -16.02
N ILE A 141 -2.85 24.89 -16.07
CA ILE A 141 -2.37 24.28 -17.31
C ILE A 141 -3.52 24.13 -18.31
N SER A 142 -3.31 24.63 -19.51
CA SER A 142 -4.23 24.49 -20.64
C SER A 142 -4.15 23.09 -21.27
N ALA A 143 -5.19 22.69 -22.02
CA ALA A 143 -5.16 21.41 -22.75
C ALA A 143 -4.02 21.31 -23.77
N LYS A 144 -3.52 22.44 -24.27
CA LYS A 144 -2.38 22.49 -25.21
C LYS A 144 -1.06 22.22 -24.49
N GLU A 145 -0.87 22.80 -23.31
CA GLU A 145 0.33 22.58 -22.48
C GLU A 145 0.38 21.16 -21.93
N ALA A 146 -0.75 20.62 -21.45
CA ALA A 146 -0.81 19.24 -20.97
C ALA A 146 -0.41 18.21 -22.05
N ARG A 147 -0.88 18.38 -23.30
CA ARG A 147 -0.46 17.53 -24.44
C ARG A 147 1.01 17.70 -24.80
N LYS A 148 1.53 18.92 -24.69
CA LYS A 148 2.93 19.21 -24.95
C LYS A 148 3.83 18.55 -23.89
N LEU A 149 3.41 18.61 -22.63
CA LEU A 149 4.10 17.95 -21.53
C LEU A 149 4.05 16.42 -21.68
N GLU A 150 2.89 15.83 -22.00
CA GLU A 150 2.80 14.39 -22.36
C GLU A 150 3.77 14.02 -23.49
N SER A 151 3.88 14.86 -24.52
CA SER A 151 4.79 14.59 -25.64
C SER A 151 6.27 14.70 -25.26
N GLU A 152 6.66 15.63 -24.38
CA GLU A 152 8.05 15.75 -23.93
C GLU A 152 8.40 14.62 -22.93
N GLU A 153 7.46 14.22 -22.06
CA GLU A 153 7.64 13.11 -21.11
C GLU A 153 7.70 11.76 -21.83
N HIS A 154 6.81 11.52 -22.81
CA HIS A 154 6.89 10.35 -23.68
C HIS A 154 8.25 10.27 -24.38
N LYS A 155 8.80 11.41 -24.79
CA LYS A 155 10.10 11.45 -25.47
C LYS A 155 11.25 11.17 -24.51
N ALA A 156 11.13 11.60 -23.25
CA ALA A 156 12.12 11.34 -22.20
C ALA A 156 12.10 9.86 -21.77
N LEU A 157 10.91 9.30 -21.48
CA LEU A 157 10.73 7.89 -21.10
C LEU A 157 10.95 6.92 -22.28
N GLY A 158 10.66 7.35 -23.51
CA GLY A 158 10.65 6.49 -24.70
C GLY A 158 9.38 5.63 -24.86
N TYR A 159 8.42 5.75 -23.94
CA TYR A 159 7.10 5.10 -23.98
C TYR A 159 6.03 6.05 -23.44
N ARG A 160 4.76 5.64 -23.50
CA ARG A 160 3.65 6.48 -23.03
C ARG A 160 3.73 6.68 -21.51
N PRO A 161 3.65 7.93 -21.01
CA PRO A 161 3.65 8.24 -19.58
C PRO A 161 2.68 7.35 -18.79
N PRO A 162 3.13 6.74 -17.69
CA PRO A 162 2.26 5.93 -16.85
C PRO A 162 1.21 6.79 -16.14
N PRO A 163 0.09 6.20 -15.69
CA PRO A 163 -0.85 6.91 -14.83
C PRO A 163 -0.14 7.34 -13.53
N GLY A 164 -0.42 8.56 -13.08
CA GLY A 164 0.24 9.16 -11.91
C GLY A 164 1.48 10.00 -12.25
N SER A 165 1.94 9.98 -13.50
CA SER A 165 2.98 10.91 -13.95
C SER A 165 2.51 12.36 -13.97
N LEU A 166 3.46 13.29 -14.11
CA LEU A 166 3.16 14.71 -14.22
C LEU A 166 2.33 15.02 -15.47
N ALA A 167 2.55 14.34 -16.61
CA ALA A 167 1.66 14.44 -17.77
C ALA A 167 0.25 13.96 -17.48
N ALA A 168 0.10 12.80 -16.83
CA ALA A 168 -1.21 12.26 -16.50
C ALA A 168 -1.99 13.20 -15.57
N ALA A 169 -1.31 13.78 -14.57
CA ALA A 169 -1.87 14.78 -13.68
C ALA A 169 -2.26 16.07 -14.43
N ALA A 170 -1.39 16.58 -15.30
CA ALA A 170 -1.64 17.76 -16.12
C ALA A 170 -2.86 17.56 -17.05
N GLN A 171 -3.00 16.38 -17.65
CA GLN A 171 -4.18 16.05 -18.47
C GLN A 171 -5.47 16.00 -17.65
N SER A 172 -5.42 15.43 -16.46
CA SER A 172 -6.57 15.38 -15.55
C SER A 172 -7.05 16.79 -15.18
N VAL A 173 -6.12 17.70 -14.86
CA VAL A 173 -6.44 19.10 -14.56
C VAL A 173 -6.97 19.82 -15.80
N ALA A 174 -6.29 19.69 -16.94
CA ALA A 174 -6.69 20.33 -18.18
C ALA A 174 -8.05 19.83 -18.72
N SER A 175 -8.45 18.59 -18.41
CA SER A 175 -9.78 18.07 -18.76
C SER A 175 -10.92 18.82 -18.05
N LYS A 176 -10.65 19.36 -16.85
CA LYS A 176 -11.60 20.17 -16.08
C LYS A 176 -11.61 21.64 -16.54
N HIS A 177 -10.48 22.13 -17.04
CA HIS A 177 -10.28 23.52 -17.46
C HIS A 177 -9.54 23.60 -18.80
N PRO A 178 -10.23 23.34 -19.94
CA PRO A 178 -9.57 23.18 -21.23
C PRO A 178 -8.84 24.46 -21.71
N GLU A 179 -9.36 25.64 -21.35
CA GLU A 179 -8.77 26.94 -21.69
C GLU A 179 -7.65 27.40 -20.73
N GLY A 180 -7.40 26.66 -19.64
CA GLY A 180 -6.53 27.10 -18.54
C GLY A 180 -7.19 28.18 -17.67
N THR A 181 -6.51 28.62 -16.62
CA THR A 181 -7.02 29.67 -15.70
C THR A 181 -6.54 31.08 -16.06
N GLY A 182 -5.98 31.25 -17.26
CA GLY A 182 -5.41 32.53 -17.71
C GLY A 182 -4.06 32.89 -17.08
N GLY A 183 -3.37 31.91 -16.50
CA GLY A 183 -1.97 32.06 -16.06
C GLY A 183 -1.01 32.28 -17.24
N PRO A 184 0.21 32.77 -16.98
CA PRO A 184 1.23 32.89 -18.03
C PRO A 184 1.53 31.50 -18.63
N GLU A 185 1.56 31.41 -19.96
CA GLU A 185 1.91 30.15 -20.64
C GLU A 185 3.32 29.71 -20.19
N LEU A 186 3.45 28.45 -19.79
CA LEU A 186 4.73 27.87 -19.38
C LEU A 186 5.69 27.81 -20.57
N ASN A 187 6.95 28.16 -20.33
CA ASN A 187 7.93 28.13 -21.40
C ASN A 187 8.16 26.68 -21.86
N ARG A 188 8.42 26.50 -23.17
CA ARG A 188 8.74 25.17 -23.71
C ARG A 188 9.93 24.52 -23.00
N ALA A 189 10.91 25.32 -22.60
CA ALA A 189 12.09 24.84 -21.90
C ALA A 189 11.72 24.25 -20.53
N GLU A 190 10.90 24.97 -19.74
CA GLU A 190 10.44 24.54 -18.41
C GLU A 190 9.63 23.25 -18.48
N LEU A 191 8.68 23.15 -19.44
CA LEU A 191 7.89 21.93 -19.64
C LEU A 191 8.78 20.72 -19.97
N ARG A 192 9.84 20.94 -20.76
CA ARG A 192 10.77 19.88 -21.14
C ARG A 192 11.64 19.46 -19.96
N GLU A 193 12.11 20.41 -19.16
CA GLU A 193 12.92 20.13 -17.96
C GLU A 193 12.11 19.35 -16.93
N ALA A 194 10.88 19.80 -16.64
CA ALA A 194 9.96 19.10 -15.74
C ALA A 194 9.64 17.68 -16.24
N ALA A 195 9.44 17.51 -17.56
CA ALA A 195 9.19 16.20 -18.15
C ALA A 195 10.41 15.26 -18.05
N ILE A 196 11.63 15.78 -18.16
CA ILE A 196 12.85 14.98 -17.97
C ILE A 196 13.00 14.58 -16.50
N GLN A 197 12.79 15.51 -15.57
CA GLN A 197 12.87 15.23 -14.13
C GLN A 197 11.80 14.22 -13.69
N ASP A 198 10.56 14.36 -14.17
CA ASP A 198 9.50 13.40 -13.88
C ASP A 198 9.82 12.02 -14.48
N ALA A 199 10.37 11.99 -15.70
CA ALA A 199 10.84 10.74 -16.31
C ALA A 199 11.96 10.09 -15.49
N GLU A 200 12.94 10.86 -15.00
CA GLU A 200 14.00 10.37 -14.12
C GLU A 200 13.46 9.85 -12.79
N ASN A 201 12.48 10.54 -12.20
CA ASN A 201 11.81 10.11 -10.98
C ASN A 201 11.02 8.81 -11.21
N ILE A 202 10.29 8.71 -12.32
CA ILE A 202 9.54 7.51 -12.68
C ILE A 202 10.48 6.35 -12.98
N GLU A 203 11.55 6.57 -13.74
CA GLU A 203 12.58 5.55 -13.96
C GLU A 203 13.27 5.17 -12.65
N GLY A 204 13.51 6.12 -11.74
CA GLY A 204 14.07 5.88 -10.43
C GLY A 204 13.13 5.08 -9.53
N ILE A 205 11.84 5.37 -9.53
CA ILE A 205 10.82 4.62 -8.80
C ILE A 205 10.69 3.21 -9.39
N THR A 206 10.60 3.09 -10.71
CA THR A 206 10.40 1.80 -11.39
C THR A 206 11.65 0.91 -11.35
N ARG A 207 12.84 1.46 -11.59
CA ARG A 207 14.11 0.72 -11.43
C ARG A 207 14.53 0.56 -9.98
N GLY A 208 13.96 1.34 -9.06
CA GLY A 208 14.40 1.43 -7.67
C GLY A 208 13.40 0.89 -6.65
N ILE A 209 12.36 0.15 -7.02
CA ILE A 209 11.55 -0.60 -6.05
C ILE A 209 12.49 -1.54 -5.28
N GLY A 210 12.77 -1.21 -4.01
CA GLY A 210 13.77 -1.88 -3.16
C GLY A 210 15.25 -1.56 -3.44
N GLY A 211 15.58 -0.52 -4.21
CA GLY A 211 16.95 -0.05 -4.45
C GLY A 211 17.84 -1.02 -5.24
N ILE A 212 17.24 -1.93 -6.02
CA ILE A 212 17.95 -2.96 -6.77
C ILE A 212 18.27 -2.49 -8.19
N ASP A 213 19.56 -2.35 -8.50
CA ASP A 213 20.01 -2.04 -9.86
C ASP A 213 19.84 -3.25 -10.79
N LEU A 214 18.74 -3.26 -11.55
CA LEU A 214 18.36 -4.35 -12.44
C LEU A 214 19.40 -4.62 -13.54
N ASP A 215 20.18 -3.62 -13.96
CA ASP A 215 21.17 -3.79 -15.02
C ASP A 215 22.38 -4.62 -14.55
N LYS A 216 22.62 -4.65 -13.23
CA LYS A 216 23.74 -5.37 -12.62
C LYS A 216 23.35 -6.72 -11.99
N ILE A 217 22.06 -7.05 -11.98
CA ILE A 217 21.57 -8.25 -11.30
C ILE A 217 22.02 -9.53 -12.00
N THR A 218 22.50 -10.49 -11.21
CA THR A 218 22.91 -11.80 -11.72
C THR A 218 21.72 -12.75 -11.88
N GLN A 219 21.87 -13.80 -12.70
CA GLN A 219 20.83 -14.82 -12.86
C GLN A 219 20.46 -15.52 -11.54
N LYS A 220 21.41 -15.66 -10.62
CA LYS A 220 21.20 -16.27 -9.31
C LYS A 220 20.36 -15.37 -8.41
N GLU A 221 20.61 -14.07 -8.39
CA GLU A 221 19.86 -13.09 -7.61
C GLU A 221 18.44 -12.93 -8.14
N ALA A 222 18.28 -12.79 -9.47
CA ALA A 222 16.97 -12.72 -10.09
C ALA A 222 16.10 -13.95 -9.74
N ARG A 223 16.69 -15.16 -9.68
CA ARG A 223 15.97 -16.38 -9.28
C ARG A 223 15.57 -16.38 -7.80
N LYS A 224 16.44 -15.88 -6.92
CA LYS A 224 16.11 -15.72 -5.50
C LYS A 224 14.98 -14.71 -5.33
N LEU A 225 15.07 -13.57 -6.00
CA LEU A 225 14.08 -12.50 -5.94
C LEU A 225 12.70 -13.00 -6.42
N MET A 226 12.66 -13.72 -7.54
CA MET A 226 11.43 -14.41 -7.99
C MET A 226 10.86 -15.37 -6.93
N SER A 227 11.71 -16.12 -6.22
CA SER A 227 11.26 -17.04 -5.19
C SER A 227 10.72 -16.31 -3.96
N GLU A 228 11.33 -15.20 -3.54
CA GLU A 228 10.85 -14.41 -2.40
C GLU A 228 9.55 -13.67 -2.77
N GLU A 229 9.42 -13.13 -3.98
CA GLU A 229 8.20 -12.46 -4.46
C GLU A 229 7.04 -13.45 -4.65
N HIS A 230 7.30 -14.64 -5.22
CA HIS A 230 6.31 -15.71 -5.26
C HIS A 230 5.83 -16.10 -3.87
N LYS A 231 6.72 -16.11 -2.88
CA LYS A 231 6.38 -16.44 -1.49
C LYS A 231 5.55 -15.33 -0.85
N ALA A 232 5.83 -14.06 -1.15
CA ALA A 232 5.07 -12.92 -0.67
C ALA A 232 3.66 -12.88 -1.29
N LEU A 233 3.55 -13.03 -2.62
CA LEU A 233 2.27 -13.02 -3.34
C LEU A 233 1.43 -14.29 -3.14
N GLY A 234 2.09 -15.44 -2.88
CA GLY A 234 1.44 -16.75 -2.83
C GLY A 234 1.12 -17.37 -4.20
N TYR A 235 1.53 -16.72 -5.29
CA TYR A 235 1.41 -17.20 -6.67
C TYR A 235 2.58 -16.73 -7.52
N ARG A 236 2.65 -17.18 -8.78
CA ARG A 236 3.72 -16.78 -9.69
C ARG A 236 3.66 -15.28 -10.00
N PRO A 237 4.78 -14.54 -9.84
CA PRO A 237 4.83 -13.12 -10.17
C PRO A 237 4.28 -12.82 -11.58
N PRO A 238 3.42 -11.81 -11.74
CA PRO A 238 2.89 -11.40 -13.03
C PRO A 238 4.00 -10.76 -13.90
N PRO A 239 3.78 -10.65 -15.23
CA PRO A 239 4.68 -9.87 -16.08
C PRO A 239 4.66 -8.39 -15.66
N GLY A 240 5.81 -7.72 -15.72
CA GLY A 240 5.97 -6.34 -15.23
C GLY A 240 6.15 -6.22 -13.72
N SER A 241 6.31 -7.34 -13.00
CA SER A 241 6.79 -7.32 -11.63
C SER A 241 8.32 -7.19 -11.57
N LEU A 242 8.83 -6.78 -10.41
CA LEU A 242 10.26 -6.65 -10.15
C LEU A 242 11.02 -7.94 -10.47
N ALA A 243 10.49 -9.10 -10.07
CA ALA A 243 11.06 -10.40 -10.43
C ALA A 243 11.07 -10.68 -11.93
N ALA A 244 9.99 -10.35 -12.64
CA ALA A 244 9.91 -10.57 -14.08
C ALA A 244 10.92 -9.70 -14.83
N GLU A 245 11.09 -8.45 -14.41
CA GLU A 245 12.07 -7.51 -14.97
C GLU A 245 13.50 -7.93 -14.64
N ALA A 246 13.78 -8.29 -13.38
CA ALA A 246 15.06 -8.84 -12.95
C ALA A 246 15.47 -10.09 -13.76
N GLN A 247 14.54 -11.02 -14.03
CA GLN A 247 14.82 -12.19 -14.88
C GLN A 247 15.14 -11.77 -16.32
N SER A 248 14.44 -10.77 -16.84
CA SER A 248 14.64 -10.27 -18.20
C SER A 248 15.98 -9.54 -18.35
N ALA A 249 16.39 -8.76 -17.33
CA ALA A 249 17.69 -8.10 -17.29
C ALA A 249 18.83 -9.12 -17.13
N ALA A 250 18.71 -10.06 -16.18
CA ALA A 250 19.68 -11.13 -15.99
C ALA A 250 19.82 -12.05 -17.22
N ALA A 251 18.79 -12.19 -18.04
CA ALA A 251 18.88 -12.94 -19.31
C ALA A 251 19.82 -12.25 -20.32
N LYS A 252 19.93 -10.91 -20.27
CA LYS A 252 20.89 -10.14 -21.09
C LYS A 252 22.30 -10.22 -20.50
N HIS A 253 22.42 -10.26 -19.17
CA HIS A 253 23.68 -10.25 -18.43
C HIS A 253 23.75 -11.39 -17.40
N PRO A 254 23.91 -12.66 -17.81
CA PRO A 254 23.76 -13.82 -16.91
C PRO A 254 24.76 -13.83 -15.75
N ASN A 255 25.96 -13.28 -15.96
CA ASN A 255 27.03 -13.21 -14.96
C ASN A 255 26.99 -11.91 -14.13
N GLY A 256 26.08 -10.97 -14.42
CA GLY A 256 26.12 -9.61 -13.90
C GLY A 256 27.40 -8.86 -14.31
N ASP A 257 27.56 -7.65 -13.76
CA ASP A 257 28.81 -6.90 -13.88
C ASP A 257 29.86 -7.41 -12.89
N ALA A 258 31.12 -7.54 -13.32
CA ALA A 258 32.21 -8.04 -12.46
C ALA A 258 32.48 -7.18 -11.21
N ALA A 259 32.02 -5.93 -11.21
CA ALA A 259 32.10 -5.01 -10.08
C ALA A 259 30.86 -5.04 -9.16
N HIS A 260 29.83 -5.83 -9.50
CA HIS A 260 28.60 -5.90 -8.71
C HIS A 260 28.83 -6.70 -7.43
N LYS A 261 28.51 -6.07 -6.29
CA LYS A 261 28.48 -6.74 -5.00
C LYS A 261 27.20 -7.55 -4.92
N GLU A 262 27.29 -8.86 -4.63
CA GLU A 262 26.10 -9.69 -4.46
C GLU A 262 25.15 -9.05 -3.43
N LEU A 263 23.88 -8.88 -3.81
CA LEU A 263 22.84 -8.33 -2.97
C LEU A 263 22.55 -9.26 -1.79
N ASN A 264 22.36 -8.68 -0.61
CA ASN A 264 22.01 -9.47 0.57
C ASN A 264 20.62 -10.08 0.37
N ARG A 265 20.44 -11.33 0.82
CA ARG A 265 19.14 -11.99 0.79
C ARG A 265 18.05 -11.19 1.51
N ALA A 266 18.40 -10.46 2.57
CA ALA A 266 17.47 -9.58 3.28
C ALA A 266 16.92 -8.47 2.36
N GLN A 267 17.80 -7.79 1.61
CA GLN A 267 17.43 -6.72 0.67
C GLN A 267 16.54 -7.26 -0.47
N LEU A 268 16.89 -8.42 -1.04
CA LEU A 268 16.07 -9.06 -2.07
C LEU A 268 14.66 -9.41 -1.57
N ARG A 269 14.56 -9.80 -0.29
CA ARG A 269 13.27 -10.16 0.33
C ARG A 269 12.44 -8.92 0.61
N GLU A 270 13.04 -7.86 1.11
CA GLU A 270 12.39 -6.57 1.35
C GLU A 270 11.82 -5.98 0.06
N ALA A 271 12.65 -5.89 -0.99
CA ALA A 271 12.22 -5.45 -2.31
C ALA A 271 11.06 -6.29 -2.88
N ALA A 272 11.12 -7.62 -2.70
CA ALA A 272 10.06 -8.52 -3.12
C ALA A 272 8.74 -8.33 -2.34
N ILE A 273 8.81 -7.98 -1.05
CA ILE A 273 7.61 -7.69 -0.25
C ILE A 273 6.99 -6.35 -0.66
N GLU A 274 7.80 -5.33 -0.92
CA GLU A 274 7.33 -4.02 -1.40
C GLU A 274 6.66 -4.14 -2.77
N ASP A 275 7.28 -4.84 -3.72
CA ASP A 275 6.69 -5.05 -5.04
C ASP A 275 5.40 -5.89 -4.95
N ALA A 276 5.38 -6.91 -4.09
CA ALA A 276 4.17 -7.68 -3.83
C ALA A 276 3.01 -6.80 -3.32
N LYS A 277 3.28 -5.90 -2.36
CA LYS A 277 2.29 -4.94 -1.86
C LYS A 277 1.81 -4.00 -2.97
N ARG A 278 2.71 -3.50 -3.82
CA ARG A 278 2.35 -2.67 -4.98
C ARG A 278 1.41 -3.44 -5.92
N ILE A 279 1.75 -4.68 -6.26
CA ILE A 279 0.93 -5.53 -7.14
C ILE A 279 -0.42 -5.83 -6.51
N GLU A 280 -0.47 -6.10 -5.21
CA GLU A 280 -1.74 -6.28 -4.49
C GLU A 280 -2.57 -5.01 -4.49
N ALA A 281 -1.96 -3.83 -4.32
CA ALA A 281 -2.65 -2.55 -4.43
C ALA A 281 -3.16 -2.30 -5.86
N GLU A 282 -2.34 -2.57 -6.88
CA GLU A 282 -2.74 -2.49 -8.30
C GLU A 282 -3.82 -3.52 -8.66
N ARG A 283 -3.84 -4.67 -7.98
CA ARG A 283 -4.86 -5.74 -8.11
C ARG A 283 -6.10 -5.54 -7.26
N ALA A 284 -6.03 -4.73 -6.21
CA ALA A 284 -7.18 -4.23 -5.47
C ALA A 284 -7.78 -3.00 -6.19
N ALA A 285 -6.96 -2.21 -6.87
CA ALA A 285 -7.37 -1.07 -7.69
C ALA A 285 -8.08 -1.36 -9.04
N PRO A 286 -8.11 -2.56 -9.65
CA PRO A 286 -8.64 -2.78 -10.99
C PRO A 286 -10.12 -3.14 -10.90
N ALA A 287 -10.90 -2.15 -10.50
CA ALA A 287 -12.31 -1.99 -10.91
C ALA A 287 -12.71 -0.51 -11.02
N LEU A 288 -11.89 0.44 -10.54
CA LEU A 288 -12.24 1.86 -10.57
C LEU A 288 -11.70 2.63 -11.79
N SER A 289 -10.63 2.17 -12.44
CA SER A 289 -9.90 2.98 -13.44
C SER A 289 -10.15 2.59 -14.91
N SER A 290 -10.46 1.32 -15.23
CA SER A 290 -10.56 0.89 -16.64
C SER A 290 -11.98 0.77 -17.20
N SER A 291 -13.01 0.80 -16.35
CA SER A 291 -14.43 0.86 -16.77
C SER A 291 -15.35 0.98 -15.56
N SER A 292 -14.97 1.74 -14.52
CA SER A 292 -16.01 2.26 -13.66
C SER A 292 -16.83 3.16 -14.55
N GLY A 293 -17.89 2.59 -15.15
CA GLY A 293 -19.05 3.30 -15.63
C GLY A 293 -19.56 4.06 -14.41
N THR A 294 -18.87 5.16 -14.11
CA THR A 294 -19.31 6.18 -13.19
C THR A 294 -20.59 6.61 -13.83
N LEU A 295 -21.69 5.98 -13.42
CA LEU A 295 -22.99 6.29 -13.92
C LEU A 295 -23.13 7.77 -13.66
N ASP A 296 -23.23 8.53 -14.73
CA ASP A 296 -23.45 9.95 -14.62
C ASP A 296 -24.86 10.09 -14.04
N LEU A 297 -24.94 10.14 -12.71
CA LEU A 297 -26.18 10.29 -11.96
C LEU A 297 -26.91 11.54 -12.44
N GLY A 298 -26.17 12.52 -12.99
CA GLY A 298 -26.58 13.74 -13.68
C GLY A 298 -27.49 13.54 -14.91
N ASN A 299 -27.35 12.40 -15.58
CA ASN A 299 -28.01 12.11 -16.85
C ASN A 299 -28.82 10.80 -16.86
N THR A 300 -29.00 10.15 -15.72
CA THR A 300 -29.85 8.96 -15.60
C THR A 300 -31.33 9.29 -15.80
N SER A 301 -32.02 8.46 -16.60
CA SER A 301 -33.48 8.53 -16.77
C SER A 301 -34.20 7.76 -15.67
N LYS A 302 -35.50 8.05 -15.47
CA LYS A 302 -36.35 7.30 -14.52
C LYS A 302 -36.36 5.79 -14.77
N ASP A 303 -36.35 5.41 -16.05
CA ASP A 303 -36.38 4.00 -16.43
C ASP A 303 -35.04 3.31 -16.15
N GLN A 304 -33.92 4.00 -16.38
CA GLN A 304 -32.58 3.50 -16.02
C GLN A 304 -32.42 3.33 -14.51
N VAL A 305 -32.99 4.25 -13.70
CA VAL A 305 -32.95 4.11 -12.24
C VAL A 305 -33.77 2.91 -11.76
N ARG A 306 -34.94 2.66 -12.37
CA ARG A 306 -35.75 1.48 -12.06
C ARG A 306 -35.04 0.18 -12.45
N GLU A 307 -34.37 0.17 -13.60
CA GLU A 307 -33.57 -0.97 -14.06
C GLU A 307 -32.43 -1.25 -13.08
N LEU A 308 -31.67 -0.21 -12.68
CA LEU A 308 -30.59 -0.30 -11.69
C LEU A 308 -31.10 -0.86 -10.36
N GLN A 309 -32.23 -0.35 -9.86
CA GLN A 309 -32.84 -0.85 -8.62
C GLN A 309 -33.27 -2.32 -8.75
N SER A 310 -33.79 -2.72 -9.90
CA SER A 310 -34.20 -4.11 -10.15
C SER A 310 -33.00 -5.05 -10.23
N GLU A 311 -31.88 -4.59 -10.79
CA GLU A 311 -30.65 -5.38 -10.89
C GLU A 311 -29.96 -5.53 -9.54
N GLU A 312 -29.83 -4.45 -8.76
CA GLU A 312 -29.31 -4.52 -7.38
C GLU A 312 -30.16 -5.46 -6.52
N GLN A 313 -31.49 -5.35 -6.59
CA GLN A 313 -32.38 -6.23 -5.83
C GLN A 313 -32.22 -7.71 -6.26
N LYS A 314 -32.02 -7.95 -7.55
CA LYS A 314 -31.81 -9.30 -8.08
C LYS A 314 -30.47 -9.90 -7.63
N ILE A 315 -29.42 -9.09 -7.55
CA ILE A 315 -28.08 -9.51 -7.12
C ILE A 315 -28.06 -9.76 -5.60
N LEU A 316 -28.58 -8.81 -4.81
CA LEU A 316 -28.61 -8.91 -3.35
C LEU A 316 -29.62 -9.95 -2.85
N GLY A 317 -30.68 -10.23 -3.62
CA GLY A 317 -31.79 -11.07 -3.20
C GLY A 317 -32.72 -10.41 -2.16
N TYR A 318 -32.52 -9.13 -1.85
CA TYR A 318 -33.37 -8.32 -0.98
C TYR A 318 -33.40 -6.86 -1.45
N ARG A 319 -34.30 -6.05 -0.88
CA ARG A 319 -34.45 -4.64 -1.26
C ARG A 319 -33.15 -3.87 -0.91
N PRO A 320 -32.54 -3.14 -1.87
CA PRO A 320 -31.31 -2.41 -1.60
C PRO A 320 -31.50 -1.35 -0.50
N PRO A 321 -30.47 -1.12 0.34
CA PRO A 321 -30.52 -0.19 1.45
C PRO A 321 -30.58 1.27 0.96
N PRO A 322 -30.97 2.25 1.82
CA PRO A 322 -31.19 3.64 1.42
C PRO A 322 -29.93 4.40 0.98
N ASP A 323 -28.76 3.86 1.24
CA ASP A 323 -27.43 4.36 0.86
C ASP A 323 -26.84 3.67 -0.37
N SER A 324 -27.62 2.81 -1.04
CA SER A 324 -27.26 2.19 -2.32
C SER A 324 -27.15 3.18 -3.48
N VAL A 325 -26.46 2.76 -4.55
CA VAL A 325 -26.34 3.54 -5.79
C VAL A 325 -27.71 3.75 -6.44
N ALA A 326 -28.60 2.75 -6.42
CA ALA A 326 -29.99 2.93 -6.86
C ALA A 326 -30.74 4.00 -6.07
N ALA A 327 -30.60 4.00 -4.74
CA ALA A 327 -31.26 4.99 -3.90
C ALA A 327 -30.70 6.41 -4.14
N ALA A 328 -29.38 6.53 -4.32
CA ALA A 328 -28.74 7.78 -4.68
C ALA A 328 -29.22 8.29 -6.06
N ALA A 329 -29.29 7.42 -7.06
CA ALA A 329 -29.76 7.77 -8.40
C ALA A 329 -31.23 8.23 -8.39
N GLN A 330 -32.11 7.54 -7.64
CA GLN A 330 -33.50 7.93 -7.47
C GLN A 330 -33.63 9.31 -6.80
N SER A 331 -32.85 9.56 -5.74
CA SER A 331 -32.83 10.85 -5.03
C SER A 331 -32.47 12.01 -5.97
N VAL A 332 -31.52 11.80 -6.87
CA VAL A 332 -31.12 12.81 -7.86
C VAL A 332 -32.24 13.06 -8.87
N VAL A 333 -32.89 12.01 -9.39
CA VAL A 333 -34.02 12.14 -10.32
C VAL A 333 -35.21 12.87 -9.67
N ASP A 334 -35.57 12.51 -8.44
CA ASP A 334 -36.65 13.18 -7.69
C ASP A 334 -36.34 14.67 -7.46
N ARG A 335 -35.07 15.02 -7.24
CA ARG A 335 -34.64 16.41 -7.11
C ARG A 335 -34.83 17.20 -8.40
N ARG A 336 -34.54 16.61 -9.57
CA ARG A 336 -34.77 17.25 -10.88
C ARG A 336 -36.24 17.48 -11.18
N ASP A 337 -37.09 16.51 -10.86
CA ASP A 337 -38.53 16.63 -11.02
C ASP A 337 -39.12 17.76 -10.17
N ARG A 338 -38.52 18.04 -9.00
CA ARG A 338 -38.93 19.14 -8.13
C ARG A 338 -38.52 20.50 -8.70
N THR A 339 -37.38 20.61 -9.36
CA THR A 339 -36.90 21.88 -9.94
C THR A 339 -37.58 22.27 -11.24
N THR A 340 -38.28 21.35 -11.90
CA THR A 340 -38.94 21.56 -13.20
C THR A 340 -40.43 21.91 -13.10
N LYS A 341 -40.99 21.98 -11.88
CA LYS A 341 -42.36 22.41 -11.60
C LYS A 341 -42.39 23.84 -11.08
#